data_AF-A0A1F3YYD5-F1
#
_entry.id   AF-A0A1F3YYD5-F1
#
_cell.length_a   1.000
_cell.length_b   1.000
_cell.length_c   1.000
_cell.angle_alpha   90.00
_cell.angle_beta   90.00
_cell.angle_gamma   90.00
#
_symmetry.space_group_name_H-M   'P 1'
#
loop_
_entity.id
_entity.type
_entity.pdbx_description
1 polymer ?
#
loop_
_entity_poly.entity_id
_entity_poly.type
_entity_poly.pdbx_seq_one_letter_code
_entity_poly.pdbx_strand_id
1 'polypeptide(L)'
;MLLFLATVAVAQETRVLELEDGGRIRYTLSTFPADAHRLEAAAPLAPTDALSTAKLVTQHLAAGRIEEASLLSNAPKARYERLRESLADWTEADFARAYGRYFAPENRIIGDAAIGKHRLLMWYLKDTDYLTGYFVVEVDGKFLLDDVPSETRSRLRQVLEAHRSGRAR
;
A
#
# COMPACT_ATOMS: atom_id res chain seq x y z
N MET A 1 8.22 38.11 -3.73
CA MET A 1 8.73 36.74 -3.53
C MET A 1 7.69 35.79 -4.11
N LEU A 2 7.87 35.29 -5.33
CA LEU A 2 6.96 34.33 -5.95
C LEU A 2 7.33 32.93 -5.46
N LEU A 3 6.41 32.29 -4.74
CA LEU A 3 6.52 30.91 -4.31
C LEU A 3 6.09 30.02 -5.49
N PHE A 4 7.03 29.40 -6.19
CA PHE A 4 6.71 28.35 -7.16
C PHE A 4 6.37 27.07 -6.40
N LEU A 5 5.08 26.76 -6.29
CA LEU A 5 4.60 25.43 -5.91
C LEU A 5 4.87 24.50 -7.10
N ALA A 6 5.97 23.77 -7.07
CA ALA A 6 6.21 22.68 -8.00
C ALA A 6 5.22 21.55 -7.64
N THR A 7 4.08 21.50 -8.33
CA THR A 7 3.21 20.33 -8.32
C THR A 7 3.99 19.17 -8.94
N VAL A 8 4.49 18.25 -8.12
CA VAL A 8 5.13 17.03 -8.59
C VAL A 8 4.06 16.19 -9.26
N ALA A 9 4.04 16.18 -10.59
CA ALA A 9 3.08 15.41 -11.36
C ALA A 9 3.36 13.92 -11.13
N VAL A 10 2.39 13.22 -10.52
CA VAL A 10 2.35 11.76 -10.49
C VAL A 10 2.19 11.30 -11.94
N ALA A 11 3.22 10.65 -12.50
CA ALA A 11 3.11 10.11 -13.85
C ALA A 11 2.16 8.91 -13.82
N GLN A 12 1.19 8.89 -14.73
CA GLN A 12 0.21 7.83 -14.85
C GLN A 12 0.25 7.23 -16.25
N GLU A 13 0.15 5.91 -16.33
CA GLU A 13 0.03 5.21 -17.59
C GLU A 13 -0.95 4.03 -17.49
N THR A 14 -1.62 3.71 -18.60
CA THR A 14 -2.47 2.52 -18.66
C THR A 14 -1.65 1.36 -19.18
N ARG A 15 -1.66 0.25 -18.43
CA ARG A 15 -0.96 -0.99 -18.77
C ARG A 15 -1.96 -2.13 -18.99
N VAL A 16 -1.51 -3.14 -19.73
CA VAL A 16 -2.19 -4.42 -19.89
C VAL A 16 -1.21 -5.51 -19.51
N LEU A 17 -1.58 -6.33 -18.53
CA LEU A 17 -0.87 -7.55 -18.17
C LEU A 17 -1.53 -8.72 -18.90
N GLU A 18 -0.76 -9.42 -19.73
CA GLU A 18 -1.15 -10.72 -20.28
C GLU A 18 -0.88 -11.81 -19.23
N LEU A 19 -1.87 -12.68 -19.04
CA LEU A 19 -1.80 -13.83 -18.14
C LEU A 19 -1.36 -15.08 -18.91
N GLU A 20 -0.86 -16.08 -18.19
CA GLU A 20 -0.40 -17.34 -18.78
C GLU A 20 -1.52 -18.13 -19.48
N ASP A 21 -2.77 -17.94 -19.03
CA ASP A 21 -3.97 -18.53 -19.61
C ASP A 21 -4.53 -17.74 -20.81
N GLY A 22 -3.83 -16.69 -21.26
CA GLY A 22 -4.27 -15.78 -22.31
C GLY A 22 -5.26 -14.70 -21.85
N GLY A 23 -5.58 -14.63 -20.56
CA GLY A 23 -6.36 -13.55 -19.97
C GLY A 23 -5.62 -12.21 -19.98
N ARG A 24 -6.37 -11.11 -19.84
CA ARG A 24 -5.82 -9.74 -19.83
C ARG A 24 -6.32 -8.94 -18.64
N ILE A 25 -5.40 -8.30 -17.94
CA ILE A 25 -5.72 -7.35 -16.86
C ILE A 25 -5.30 -5.95 -17.29
N ARG A 26 -6.27 -5.07 -17.50
CA ARG A 26 -6.01 -3.64 -17.73
C ARG A 26 -6.01 -2.91 -16.39
N TYR A 27 -4.97 -2.11 -16.14
CA TYR A 27 -4.84 -1.30 -14.93
C TYR A 27 -4.11 0.02 -15.23
N THR A 28 -4.32 1.02 -14.39
CA THR A 28 -3.54 2.27 -14.43
C THR A 28 -2.42 2.17 -13.42
N LEU A 29 -1.18 2.43 -13.83
CA LEU A 29 -0.04 2.53 -12.92
C LEU A 29 0.30 4.01 -12.69
N SER A 30 0.36 4.40 -11.43
CA SER A 30 0.88 5.70 -10.99
C SER A 30 2.26 5.53 -10.38
N THR A 31 3.21 6.41 -10.69
CA THR A 31 4.55 6.42 -10.09
C THR A 31 4.71 7.56 -9.09
N PHE A 32 5.60 7.37 -8.12
CA PHE A 32 5.81 8.32 -7.04
C PHE A 32 7.25 8.82 -7.01
N PRO A 33 7.51 10.00 -6.41
CA PRO A 33 8.85 10.42 -6.05
C PRO A 33 9.56 9.39 -5.17
N ALA A 34 10.89 9.35 -5.24
CA ALA A 34 11.70 8.34 -4.54
C ALA A 34 11.49 8.35 -3.01
N ASP A 35 11.17 9.52 -2.45
CA ASP A 35 10.96 9.76 -1.03
C ASP A 35 9.49 9.70 -0.59
N ALA A 36 8.55 9.36 -1.47
CA ALA A 36 7.11 9.31 -1.16
C ALA A 36 6.76 8.36 0.01
N HIS A 37 7.63 7.39 0.29
CA HIS A 37 7.51 6.47 1.40
C HIS A 37 7.68 7.15 2.78
N ARG A 38 8.44 8.25 2.88
CA ARG A 38 8.85 8.88 4.14
C ARG A 38 7.69 9.52 4.89
N LEU A 39 7.70 9.48 6.21
CA LEU A 39 6.74 10.22 7.04
C LEU A 39 7.14 11.70 7.08
N GLU A 40 6.20 12.59 6.76
CA GLU A 40 6.39 14.03 6.94
C GLU A 40 5.99 14.40 8.38
N ALA A 41 6.92 14.95 9.16
CA ALA A 41 6.72 15.19 10.59
C ALA A 41 5.59 16.18 10.92
N ALA A 42 5.21 17.05 9.99
CA ALA A 42 4.26 18.14 10.20
C ALA A 42 2.86 17.89 9.61
N ALA A 43 2.66 16.80 8.86
CA ALA A 43 1.38 16.53 8.19
C ALA A 43 0.66 15.37 8.89
N PRO A 44 -0.53 15.60 9.47
CA PRO A 44 -1.35 14.48 9.93
C PRO A 44 -1.72 13.62 8.72
N LEU A 45 -1.39 12.33 8.78
CA LEU A 45 -1.81 11.39 7.74
C LEU A 45 -3.33 11.20 7.83
N ALA A 46 -4.02 11.57 6.75
CA ALA A 46 -5.44 11.27 6.55
C ALA A 46 -5.57 10.20 5.44
N PRO A 47 -6.57 9.30 5.51
CA PRO A 47 -6.79 8.26 4.50
C PRO A 47 -7.48 8.83 3.24
N THR A 48 -6.88 9.86 2.64
CA THR A 48 -7.39 10.58 1.46
C THR A 48 -7.00 9.94 0.14
N ASP A 49 -6.04 9.02 0.17
CA ASP A 49 -5.57 8.24 -0.97
C ASP A 49 -4.92 6.93 -0.49
N ALA A 50 -4.53 6.06 -1.43
CA ALA A 50 -3.93 4.76 -1.10
C ALA A 50 -2.55 4.87 -0.43
N LEU A 51 -1.72 5.84 -0.82
CA LEU A 51 -0.40 6.04 -0.24
C LEU A 51 -0.52 6.49 1.23
N SER A 52 -1.34 7.51 1.48
CA SER A 52 -1.57 8.06 2.81
C SER A 52 -2.21 7.02 3.73
N THR A 53 -3.15 6.22 3.21
CA THR A 53 -3.76 5.09 3.95
C THR A 53 -2.72 4.03 4.33
N ALA A 54 -1.88 3.58 3.38
CA ALA A 54 -0.86 2.58 3.65
C ALA A 54 0.20 3.07 4.64
N LYS A 55 0.62 4.34 4.54
CA LYS A 55 1.55 4.96 5.49
C LYS A 55 0.93 5.04 6.89
N LEU A 56 -0.34 5.44 6.99
CA LEU A 56 -1.02 5.55 8.29
C LEU A 56 -1.19 4.18 8.95
N VAL A 57 -1.66 3.17 8.20
CA VAL A 57 -1.72 1.78 8.68
C VAL A 57 -0.36 1.31 9.17
N THR A 58 0.69 1.50 8.36
CA THR A 58 2.04 1.05 8.69
C THR A 58 2.59 1.77 9.92
N GLN A 59 2.28 3.05 10.09
CA GLN A 59 2.65 3.84 11.28
C GLN A 59 1.94 3.32 12.54
N HIS A 60 0.65 3.00 12.47
CA HIS A 60 -0.06 2.39 13.59
C HIS A 60 0.52 1.02 13.94
N LEU A 61 0.75 0.17 12.94
CA LEU A 61 1.35 -1.15 13.14
C LEU A 61 2.76 -1.05 13.74
N ALA A 62 3.61 -0.12 13.27
CA ALA A 62 4.96 0.08 13.81
C ALA A 62 4.96 0.49 15.29
N ALA A 63 3.86 1.06 15.77
CA ALA A 63 3.68 1.44 17.17
C ALA A 63 2.86 0.42 17.98
N GLY A 64 2.63 -0.80 17.46
CA GLY A 64 1.83 -1.83 18.13
C GLY A 64 0.33 -1.52 18.23
N ARG A 65 -0.14 -0.45 17.58
CA ARG A 65 -1.52 0.04 17.63
C ARG A 65 -2.42 -0.73 16.64
N ILE A 66 -2.64 -2.01 16.93
CA ILE A 66 -3.37 -2.93 16.03
C ILE A 66 -4.86 -2.59 15.89
N GLU A 67 -5.47 -1.98 16.91
CA GLU A 67 -6.89 -1.57 16.87
C GLU A 67 -7.06 -0.40 15.89
N GLU A 68 -6.23 0.63 16.02
CA GLU A 68 -6.24 1.79 15.14
C GLU A 68 -5.87 1.42 13.70
N ALA A 69 -4.89 0.53 13.51
CA ALA A 69 -4.58 -0.03 12.19
C ALA A 69 -5.77 -0.82 11.61
N SER A 70 -6.60 -1.42 12.46
CA SER A 70 -7.77 -2.20 12.04
C SER A 70 -8.93 -1.33 11.56
N LEU A 71 -9.10 -0.15 12.16
CA LEU A 71 -10.13 0.83 11.77
C LEU A 71 -9.94 1.38 10.35
N LEU A 72 -8.74 1.24 9.78
CA LEU A 72 -8.41 1.65 8.41
C LEU A 72 -8.73 0.58 7.36
N SER A 73 -9.66 -0.33 7.64
CA SER A 73 -10.05 -1.45 6.78
C SER A 73 -11.55 -1.42 6.47
N ASN A 74 -11.94 -1.92 5.30
CA ASN A 74 -13.34 -2.17 4.97
C ASN A 74 -13.95 -3.38 5.73
N ALA A 75 -13.16 -4.10 6.53
CA ALA A 75 -13.60 -5.17 7.42
C ALA A 75 -12.87 -5.10 8.78
N PRO A 76 -13.09 -4.03 9.58
CA PRO A 76 -12.23 -3.68 10.71
C PRO A 76 -12.21 -4.74 11.81
N LYS A 77 -13.37 -5.31 12.17
CA LYS A 77 -13.46 -6.37 13.17
C LYS A 77 -12.66 -7.62 12.76
N ALA A 78 -12.86 -8.08 11.52
CA ALA A 78 -12.17 -9.26 11.00
C ALA A 78 -10.65 -9.03 10.88
N ARG A 79 -10.23 -7.81 10.54
CA ARG A 79 -8.81 -7.43 10.52
C ARG A 79 -8.20 -7.47 11.91
N TYR A 80 -8.87 -6.87 12.90
CA TYR A 80 -8.42 -6.86 14.28
C TYR A 80 -8.24 -8.29 14.82
N GLU A 81 -9.24 -9.16 14.60
CA GLU A 81 -9.17 -10.56 15.02
C GLU A 81 -7.96 -11.27 14.41
N ARG A 82 -7.73 -11.10 13.09
CA ARG A 82 -6.56 -11.68 12.40
C ARG A 82 -5.23 -11.14 12.93
N LEU A 83 -5.11 -9.83 13.16
CA LEU A 83 -3.88 -9.23 13.66
C LEU A 83 -3.59 -9.67 15.09
N ARG A 84 -4.61 -9.66 15.96
CA ARG A 84 -4.51 -10.10 17.35
C ARG A 84 -4.08 -11.56 17.44
N GLU A 85 -4.60 -12.42 16.57
CA GLU A 85 -4.22 -13.84 16.53
C GLU A 85 -2.83 -14.05 15.93
N SER A 86 -2.54 -13.44 14.77
CA SER A 86 -1.28 -13.66 14.06
C SER A 86 -0.06 -13.07 14.78
N LEU A 87 -0.28 -12.06 15.62
CA LEU A 87 0.76 -11.28 16.29
C LEU A 87 0.65 -11.38 17.82
N ALA A 88 -0.01 -12.41 18.35
CA ALA A 88 -0.31 -12.56 19.77
C ALA A 88 0.94 -12.49 20.67
N ASP A 89 2.05 -13.03 20.20
CA ASP A 89 3.32 -13.11 20.93
C ASP A 89 4.29 -11.96 20.59
N TRP A 90 3.85 -10.97 19.80
CA TRP A 90 4.71 -9.87 19.38
C TRP A 90 4.89 -8.83 20.47
N THR A 91 6.15 -8.45 20.69
CA THR A 91 6.48 -7.30 21.53
C THR A 91 6.40 -6.00 20.74
N GLU A 92 6.36 -4.85 21.43
CA GLU A 92 6.47 -3.54 20.77
C GLU A 92 7.71 -3.43 19.86
N ALA A 93 8.83 -4.05 20.27
CA ALA A 93 10.06 -4.07 19.49
C ALA A 93 9.90 -4.88 18.19
N ASP A 94 9.11 -5.95 18.18
CA ASP A 94 8.82 -6.73 16.98
C ASP A 94 8.00 -5.91 15.98
N PHE A 95 6.97 -5.21 16.47
CA PHE A 95 6.18 -4.29 15.66
C PHE A 95 7.04 -3.17 15.06
N ALA A 96 7.85 -2.50 15.87
CA ALA A 96 8.72 -1.42 15.44
C ALA A 96 9.73 -1.91 14.38
N ARG A 97 10.33 -3.09 14.59
CA ARG A 97 11.26 -3.70 13.63
C ARG A 97 10.58 -4.08 12.32
N ALA A 98 9.43 -4.76 12.38
CA ALA A 98 8.77 -5.31 11.19
C ALA A 98 8.11 -4.25 10.31
N TYR A 99 7.52 -3.21 10.92
CA TYR A 99 6.76 -2.18 10.21
C TYR A 99 7.49 -0.84 10.15
N GLY A 100 8.31 -0.48 11.15
CA GLY A 100 9.09 0.75 11.12
C GLY A 100 10.09 0.79 9.96
N ARG A 101 10.62 -0.39 9.56
CA ARG A 101 11.52 -0.53 8.42
C ARG A 101 10.96 0.05 7.12
N TYR A 102 9.64 0.05 6.91
CA TYR A 102 9.04 0.55 5.67
C TYR A 102 9.48 1.99 5.37
N PHE A 103 9.70 2.80 6.41
CA PHE A 103 10.11 4.18 6.33
C PHE A 103 11.63 4.40 6.25
N ALA A 104 12.42 3.33 6.22
CA ALA A 104 13.88 3.41 6.08
C ALA A 104 14.26 4.04 4.72
N PRO A 105 15.28 4.91 4.65
CA PRO A 105 15.62 5.68 3.44
C PRO A 105 15.89 4.87 2.18
N GLU A 106 16.31 3.61 2.32
CA GLU A 106 16.59 2.67 1.24
C GLU A 106 15.35 2.00 0.64
N ASN A 107 14.21 2.07 1.34
CA ASN A 107 12.94 1.54 0.89
C ASN A 107 12.21 2.58 0.04
N ARG A 108 11.23 2.14 -0.77
CA ARG A 108 10.53 3.06 -1.69
C ARG A 108 9.17 2.54 -2.12
N ILE A 109 8.30 3.47 -2.48
CA ILE A 109 7.08 3.16 -3.23
C ILE A 109 7.46 2.95 -4.68
N ILE A 110 7.08 1.81 -5.24
CA ILE A 110 7.33 1.47 -6.65
C ILE A 110 6.18 1.93 -7.55
N GLY A 111 4.96 1.95 -7.01
CA GLY A 111 3.81 2.48 -7.73
C GLY A 111 2.48 2.18 -7.04
N ASP A 112 1.42 2.70 -7.63
CA ASP A 112 0.02 2.42 -7.29
C ASP A 112 -0.70 1.93 -8.55
N ALA A 113 -1.07 0.64 -8.55
CA ALA A 113 -1.84 0.03 -9.64
C ALA A 113 -3.34 0.07 -9.32
N ALA A 114 -4.13 0.69 -10.20
CA ALA A 114 -5.56 0.90 -10.01
C ALA A 114 -6.42 0.14 -11.03
N ILE A 115 -7.50 -0.48 -10.54
CA ILE A 115 -8.61 -1.04 -11.32
C ILE A 115 -9.92 -0.51 -10.72
N GLY A 116 -10.50 0.51 -11.37
CA GLY A 116 -11.67 1.21 -10.84
C GLY A 116 -11.36 1.83 -9.48
N LYS A 117 -12.14 1.46 -8.45
CA LYS A 117 -11.97 1.94 -7.07
C LYS A 117 -10.93 1.16 -6.26
N HIS A 118 -10.42 0.04 -6.78
CA HIS A 118 -9.45 -0.79 -6.08
C HIS A 118 -8.03 -0.39 -6.51
N ARG A 119 -7.12 -0.41 -5.55
CA ARG A 119 -5.74 0.01 -5.67
C ARG A 119 -4.80 -1.00 -5.03
N LEU A 120 -3.60 -1.11 -5.59
CA LEU A 120 -2.48 -1.87 -5.06
C LEU A 120 -1.31 -0.90 -4.94
N LEU A 121 -1.00 -0.48 -3.71
CA LEU A 121 0.22 0.25 -3.43
C LEU A 121 1.38 -0.74 -3.26
N MET A 122 2.40 -0.62 -4.10
CA MET A 122 3.56 -1.50 -4.10
C MET A 122 4.74 -0.83 -3.41
N TRP A 123 5.33 -1.51 -2.43
CA TRP A 123 6.43 -1.00 -1.62
C TRP A 123 7.60 -1.97 -1.68
N TYR A 124 8.77 -1.48 -2.07
CA TYR A 124 9.99 -2.27 -2.10
C TYR A 124 10.78 -2.12 -0.80
N LEU A 125 11.12 -3.26 -0.20
CA LEU A 125 11.89 -3.39 1.03
C LEU A 125 13.29 -3.91 0.69
N LYS A 126 14.28 -3.02 0.76
CA LYS A 126 15.65 -3.24 0.30
C LYS A 126 16.39 -4.29 1.13
N ASP A 127 16.15 -4.32 2.43
CA ASP A 127 16.74 -5.26 3.39
C ASP A 127 16.44 -6.73 3.04
N THR A 128 15.28 -6.97 2.44
CA THR A 128 14.77 -8.30 2.09
C THR A 128 14.68 -8.52 0.58
N ASP A 129 15.09 -7.54 -0.22
CA ASP A 129 14.93 -7.49 -1.67
C ASP A 129 13.50 -7.87 -2.12
N TYR A 130 12.49 -7.40 -1.37
CA TYR A 130 11.12 -7.87 -1.51
C TYR A 130 10.14 -6.76 -1.86
N LEU A 131 9.25 -7.04 -2.83
CA LEU A 131 8.13 -6.16 -3.16
C LEU A 131 6.89 -6.60 -2.38
N THR A 132 6.44 -5.78 -1.43
CA THR A 132 5.17 -5.97 -0.72
C THR A 132 4.05 -5.11 -1.32
N GLY A 133 2.81 -5.39 -0.93
CA GLY A 133 1.62 -4.71 -1.46
C GLY A 133 0.56 -4.47 -0.40
N TYR A 134 0.02 -3.26 -0.36
CA TYR A 134 -1.25 -2.95 0.32
C TYR A 134 -2.38 -2.87 -0.70
N PHE A 135 -3.42 -3.68 -0.49
CA PHE A 135 -4.66 -3.57 -1.25
C PHE A 135 -5.55 -2.55 -0.57
N VAL A 136 -6.03 -1.57 -1.33
CA VAL A 136 -6.85 -0.46 -0.85
C VAL A 136 -8.08 -0.35 -1.75
N VAL A 137 -9.22 0.02 -1.19
CA VAL A 137 -10.45 0.30 -1.93
C VAL A 137 -11.04 1.64 -1.49
N GLU A 138 -11.56 2.40 -2.44
CA GLU A 138 -12.33 3.60 -2.17
C GLU A 138 -13.79 3.25 -1.86
N VAL A 139 -14.25 3.62 -0.66
CA VAL A 139 -15.64 3.46 -0.20
C VAL A 139 -16.11 4.80 0.34
N ASP A 140 -17.19 5.34 -0.24
CA ASP A 140 -17.77 6.63 0.14
C ASP A 140 -16.75 7.79 0.26
N GLY A 141 -15.84 7.87 -0.72
CA GLY A 141 -14.79 8.89 -0.78
C GLY A 141 -13.64 8.70 0.22
N LYS A 142 -13.60 7.57 0.94
CA LYS A 142 -12.51 7.19 1.86
C LYS A 142 -11.71 6.04 1.30
N PHE A 143 -10.40 6.06 1.49
CA PHE A 143 -9.52 4.96 1.14
C PHE A 143 -9.31 4.06 2.35
N LEU A 144 -9.64 2.78 2.20
CA LEU A 144 -9.52 1.77 3.27
C LEU A 144 -8.76 0.56 2.74
N LEU A 145 -8.08 -0.17 3.62
CA LEU A 145 -7.55 -1.48 3.26
C LEU A 145 -8.67 -2.39 2.77
N ASP A 146 -8.41 -3.07 1.66
CA ASP A 146 -9.33 -3.99 1.04
C ASP A 146 -9.11 -5.41 1.61
N ASP A 147 -9.82 -5.70 2.70
CA ASP A 147 -9.80 -6.99 3.39
C ASP A 147 -10.98 -7.90 2.99
N VAL A 148 -11.98 -7.36 2.30
CA VAL A 148 -13.09 -8.13 1.73
C VAL A 148 -12.64 -8.78 0.41
N PRO A 149 -12.74 -10.11 0.26
CA PRO A 149 -12.42 -10.77 -1.00
C PRO A 149 -13.27 -10.26 -2.17
N SER A 150 -12.63 -10.01 -3.31
CA SER A 150 -13.30 -9.61 -4.55
C SER A 150 -12.50 -10.09 -5.76
N GLU A 151 -13.18 -10.19 -6.92
CA GLU A 151 -12.51 -10.53 -8.18
C GLU A 151 -11.43 -9.48 -8.53
N THR A 152 -11.74 -8.19 -8.35
CA THR A 152 -10.80 -7.10 -8.62
C THR A 152 -9.55 -7.19 -7.74
N ARG A 153 -9.70 -7.53 -6.46
CA ARG A 153 -8.56 -7.74 -5.56
C ARG A 153 -7.72 -8.94 -5.98
N SER A 154 -8.34 -10.02 -6.45
CA SER A 154 -7.63 -11.17 -7.02
C SER A 154 -6.84 -10.78 -8.28
N ARG A 155 -7.41 -9.96 -9.16
CA ARG A 155 -6.71 -9.42 -10.34
C ARG A 155 -5.52 -8.53 -9.94
N LEU A 156 -5.70 -7.64 -8.96
CA LEU A 156 -4.59 -6.84 -8.42
C LEU A 156 -3.50 -7.72 -7.79
N ARG A 157 -3.86 -8.83 -7.14
CA ARG A 157 -2.87 -9.79 -6.63
C ARG A 157 -2.04 -10.39 -7.76
N GLN A 158 -2.65 -10.73 -8.89
CA GLN A 158 -1.91 -11.20 -10.08
C GLN A 158 -0.96 -10.12 -10.64
N VAL A 159 -1.36 -8.84 -10.58
CA VAL A 159 -0.48 -7.71 -10.92
C VAL A 159 0.73 -7.65 -9.98
N LEU A 160 0.53 -7.76 -8.65
CA LEU A 160 1.63 -7.80 -7.68
C LEU A 160 2.61 -8.94 -7.97
N GLU A 161 2.10 -10.14 -8.22
CA GLU A 161 2.94 -11.30 -8.55
C GLU A 161 3.70 -11.13 -9.88
N ALA A 162 3.09 -10.48 -10.87
CA ALA A 162 3.78 -10.16 -12.12
C ALA A 162 4.93 -9.16 -11.91
N HIS A 163 4.76 -8.18 -11.04
CA HIS A 163 5.85 -7.26 -10.67
C HIS A 163 6.95 -7.99 -9.88
N ARG A 164 6.59 -8.86 -8.94
CA ARG A 164 7.55 -9.69 -8.18
C ARG A 164 8.39 -10.59 -9.08
N SER A 165 7.76 -11.23 -10.07
CA SER A 165 8.45 -12.11 -11.01
C SER A 165 9.13 -11.38 -12.17
N GLY A 166 9.06 -10.04 -12.22
CA GLY A 166 9.62 -9.23 -13.30
C GLY A 166 8.91 -9.33 -14.65
N ARG A 167 7.71 -9.95 -14.70
CA ARG A 167 6.85 -10.02 -15.90
C ARG A 167 6.16 -8.68 -16.18
N ALA A 168 5.95 -7.87 -15.15
CA ALA A 168 5.52 -6.48 -15.26
C ALA A 168 6.61 -5.57 -14.69
N ARG A 169 7.20 -4.70 -15.51
CA ARG A 169 8.21 -3.70 -15.11
C ARG A 169 7.67 -2.31 -15.38
#